data_AF-A0A3D4B936-F1
#
_entry.id   AF-A0A3D4B936-F1
#
_cell.length_a   1.000
_cell.length_b   1.000
_cell.length_c   1.000
_cell.angle_alpha   90.00
_cell.angle_beta   90.00
_cell.angle_gamma   90.00
#
_symmetry.space_group_name_H-M   'P 1'
#
loop_
_entity.id
_entity.type
_entity.pdbx_description
1 polymer ?
#
loop_
_entity_poly.entity_id
_entity_poly.type
_entity_poly.pdbx_seq_one_letter_code
_entity_poly.pdbx_strand_id
1 'polypeptide(L)'
;PELKFAGYDMLILEGKAPKPSYISIYNDQVKIRNAEHLWGKTVWETDDMVREEFGVHDAVVSCIGPAGENLVRFAAIVNNRHRAAGRSGVGTVMGSKNL
;
A
#
# COMPACT_ATOMS: atom_id res chain seq x y z
N PRO A 1 -9.97 -7.81 -6.57
CA PRO A 1 -10.97 -8.76 -5.99
C PRO A 1 -10.50 -9.46 -4.71
N GLU A 2 -9.19 -9.48 -4.49
CA GLU A 2 -8.44 -10.30 -3.55
C GLU A 2 -8.83 -10.00 -2.09
N LEU A 3 -9.19 -8.75 -1.77
CA LEU A 3 -9.69 -8.40 -0.44
C LEU A 3 -10.99 -9.15 -0.09
N LYS A 4 -11.91 -9.28 -1.06
CA LYS A 4 -13.17 -10.01 -0.86
C LYS A 4 -12.91 -11.51 -0.75
N PHE A 5 -11.97 -12.04 -1.52
CA PHE A 5 -11.55 -13.46 -1.41
C PHE A 5 -10.89 -13.76 -0.07
N ALA A 6 -10.16 -12.80 0.51
CA ALA A 6 -9.62 -12.91 1.86
C ALA A 6 -10.68 -12.78 2.97
N GLY A 7 -11.95 -12.51 2.64
CA GLY A 7 -13.07 -12.47 3.58
C GLY A 7 -13.51 -11.07 4.03
N TYR A 8 -12.95 -9.99 3.47
CA TYR A 8 -13.21 -8.62 3.91
C TYR A 8 -13.94 -7.78 2.86
N ASP A 9 -14.88 -6.94 3.30
CA ASP A 9 -15.56 -5.96 2.44
C ASP A 9 -14.84 -4.61 2.39
N MET A 10 -14.21 -4.22 3.50
CA MET A 10 -13.54 -2.92 3.64
C MET A 10 -12.37 -3.01 4.62
N LEU A 11 -11.37 -2.16 4.41
CA LEU A 11 -10.29 -1.90 5.35
C LEU A 11 -10.35 -0.42 5.77
N ILE A 12 -10.55 -0.17 7.07
CA ILE A 12 -10.59 1.17 7.65
C ILE A 12 -9.26 1.45 8.36
N LEU A 13 -8.61 2.56 8.02
CA LEU A 13 -7.27 2.91 8.50
C LEU A 13 -7.31 4.18 9.35
N GLU A 14 -7.10 4.03 10.65
CA GLU A 14 -7.10 5.12 11.62
C GLU A 14 -5.68 5.38 12.16
N GLY A 15 -5.48 6.57 12.74
CA GLY A 15 -4.19 6.96 13.30
C GLY A 15 -3.09 7.12 12.25
N LYS A 16 -1.84 6.96 12.71
CA LYS A 16 -0.59 7.08 11.93
C LYS A 16 0.45 6.12 12.52
N ALA A 17 1.13 5.34 11.69
CA ALA A 17 2.22 4.48 12.13
C ALA A 17 3.45 5.32 12.54
N PRO A 18 4.23 4.91 13.56
CA PRO A 18 5.42 5.65 13.99
C PRO A 18 6.55 5.64 12.95
N LYS A 19 6.53 4.67 12.02
CA LYS A 19 7.48 4.51 10.93
C LYS A 19 6.79 3.93 9.69
N PRO A 20 7.37 4.07 8.49
CA PRO A 20 6.88 3.42 7.27
C PRO A 20 6.50 1.96 7.52
N SER A 21 5.24 1.64 7.20
CA SER A 21 4.67 0.31 7.43
C SER A 21 3.80 -0.10 6.25
N TYR A 22 3.56 -1.40 6.07
CA TYR A 22 2.56 -1.90 5.12
C TYR A 22 1.67 -2.95 5.79
N ILE A 23 0.47 -3.14 5.26
CA ILE A 23 -0.49 -4.14 5.77
C ILE A 23 -0.48 -5.35 4.85
N SER A 24 -0.25 -6.51 5.45
CA SER A 24 -0.34 -7.81 4.80
C SER A 24 -1.62 -8.52 5.23
N ILE A 25 -2.38 -9.03 4.27
CA ILE A 25 -3.60 -9.80 4.51
C ILE A 25 -3.48 -11.11 3.73
N TYR A 26 -3.53 -12.22 4.45
CA TYR A 26 -3.62 -13.56 3.88
C TYR A 26 -4.74 -14.31 4.61
N ASN A 27 -5.95 -14.26 4.05
CA ASN A 27 -7.18 -14.71 4.71
C ASN A 27 -7.29 -14.09 6.12
N ASP A 28 -7.39 -14.93 7.16
CA ASP A 28 -7.52 -14.49 8.55
C ASP A 28 -6.21 -13.92 9.15
N GLN A 29 -5.08 -14.00 8.44
CA GLN A 29 -3.80 -13.46 8.90
C GLN A 29 -3.60 -12.02 8.44
N VAL A 30 -3.90 -11.07 9.31
CA VAL A 30 -3.64 -9.64 9.10
C VAL A 30 -2.42 -9.21 9.94
N LYS A 31 -1.38 -8.67 9.30
CA LYS A 31 -0.17 -8.18 9.98
C LYS A 31 0.27 -6.83 9.43
N ILE A 32 0.67 -5.93 10.33
CA ILE A 32 1.39 -4.69 10.00
C ILE A 32 2.89 -5.01 9.98
N ARG A 33 3.58 -4.66 8.90
CA ARG A 33 5.00 -4.95 8.69
C ARG A 33 5.79 -3.68 8.44
N ASN A 34 7.10 -3.74 8.69
CA ASN A 34 8.03 -2.65 8.41
C ASN A 34 8.14 -2.41 6.90
N ALA A 35 8.04 -1.16 6.45
CA ALA A 35 8.18 -0.73 5.06
C ALA A 35 9.33 0.27 4.83
N GLU A 36 10.25 0.44 5.78
CA GLU A 36 11.34 1.43 5.69
C GLU A 36 12.23 1.20 4.46
N HIS A 37 12.38 -0.06 4.02
CA HIS A 37 13.14 -0.43 2.82
C HIS A 37 12.37 -0.17 1.50
N LEU A 38 11.05 0.01 1.56
CA LEU A 38 10.19 0.37 0.42
C LEU A 38 10.00 1.88 0.30
N TRP A 39 10.17 2.61 1.40
CA TRP A 39 9.95 4.05 1.41
C TRP A 39 10.94 4.77 0.47
N GLY A 40 10.41 5.63 -0.40
CA GLY A 40 11.15 6.31 -1.45
C GLY A 40 11.20 5.55 -2.78
N LYS A 41 10.67 4.32 -2.84
CA LYS A 41 10.61 3.53 -4.07
C LYS A 41 9.43 3.93 -4.93
N THR A 42 9.55 3.70 -6.24
CA THR A 42 8.42 3.83 -7.15
C THR A 42 7.37 2.75 -6.88
N VAL A 43 6.16 2.96 -7.40
CA VAL A 43 5.07 1.98 -7.27
C VAL A 43 5.38 0.65 -7.95
N TRP A 44 6.23 0.66 -9.00
CA TRP A 44 6.67 -0.55 -9.69
C TRP A 44 7.67 -1.32 -8.84
N GLU A 45 8.72 -0.65 -8.34
CA GLU A 45 9.70 -1.25 -7.45
C GLU A 45 9.05 -1.79 -6.18
N THR A 46 8.12 -1.03 -5.58
CA THR A 46 7.39 -1.46 -4.38
C THR A 46 6.55 -2.72 -4.65
N ASP A 47 5.82 -2.77 -5.76
CA ASP A 47 5.02 -3.94 -6.15
C ASP A 47 5.91 -5.17 -6.42
N ASP A 48 7.04 -5.00 -7.11
CA ASP A 48 8.03 -6.06 -7.36
C ASP A 48 8.62 -6.60 -6.04
N MET A 49 9.14 -5.71 -5.19
CA MET A 49 9.79 -6.07 -3.93
C MET A 49 8.82 -6.77 -2.97
N VAL A 50 7.59 -6.26 -2.82
CA VAL A 50 6.60 -6.88 -1.94
C VAL A 50 6.21 -8.27 -2.43
N ARG A 51 6.05 -8.48 -3.74
CA ARG A 51 5.74 -9.84 -4.25
C ARG A 51 6.88 -10.81 -4.02
N GLU A 52 8.11 -10.36 -4.21
CA GLU A 52 9.31 -11.16 -3.95
C GLU A 52 9.41 -11.54 -2.47
N GLU A 53 9.20 -10.60 -1.55
CA GLU A 53 9.21 -10.86 -0.10
C GLU A 53 8.20 -11.91 0.35
N PHE A 54 7.02 -11.94 -0.27
CA PHE A 54 5.98 -12.89 0.09
C PHE A 54 6.12 -14.23 -0.62
N GLY A 55 6.85 -14.31 -1.74
CA GLY A 55 6.91 -15.51 -2.58
C GLY A 55 5.56 -15.86 -3.21
N VAL A 56 4.63 -14.90 -3.30
CA VAL A 56 3.25 -15.11 -3.78
C VAL A 56 3.05 -14.25 -5.02
N HIS A 57 3.11 -14.88 -6.20
CA HIS A 57 3.03 -14.18 -7.48
C HIS A 57 1.68 -13.51 -7.76
N ASP A 58 0.61 -14.04 -7.17
CA ASP A 58 -0.77 -13.56 -7.28
C ASP A 58 -1.16 -12.54 -6.19
N ALA A 59 -0.21 -12.12 -5.35
CA ALA A 59 -0.44 -11.03 -4.42
C ALA A 59 -0.77 -9.74 -5.17
N VAL A 60 -1.84 -9.07 -4.74
CA VAL A 60 -2.24 -7.77 -5.27
C VAL A 60 -1.82 -6.67 -4.31
N VAL A 61 -0.95 -5.79 -4.78
CA VAL A 61 -0.38 -4.69 -4.00
C VAL A 61 -1.09 -3.38 -4.35
N SER A 62 -1.49 -2.64 -3.33
CA SER A 62 -1.92 -1.24 -3.42
C SER A 62 -0.92 -0.39 -2.63
N CYS A 63 -0.21 0.50 -3.32
CA CYS A 63 0.86 1.29 -2.71
C CYS A 63 0.81 2.75 -3.18
N ILE A 64 1.58 3.59 -2.48
CA ILE A 64 1.93 4.94 -2.91
C ILE A 64 3.37 4.94 -3.44
N GLY A 65 3.72 5.95 -4.22
CA GLY A 65 5.12 6.26 -4.53
C GLY A 65 5.56 7.55 -3.83
N PRO A 66 6.72 8.12 -4.24
CA PRO A 66 7.32 9.27 -3.56
C PRO A 66 6.40 10.51 -3.49
N ALA A 67 5.44 10.65 -4.40
CA ALA A 67 4.46 11.72 -4.35
C ALA A 67 3.53 11.62 -3.12
N GLY A 68 3.10 10.41 -2.76
CA GLY A 68 2.25 10.18 -1.58
C GLY A 68 3.04 10.39 -0.29
N GLU A 69 4.26 9.85 -0.25
CA GLU A 69 5.19 10.00 0.88
C GLU A 69 5.55 11.46 1.17
N ASN A 70 5.76 12.26 0.13
CA ASN A 70 6.04 13.70 0.23
C ASN A 70 4.77 14.58 0.32
N LEU A 71 3.60 13.98 0.54
CA LEU A 71 2.33 14.67 0.75
C LEU A 71 1.94 15.62 -0.41
N VAL A 72 2.26 15.26 -1.65
CA VAL A 72 1.76 15.98 -2.83
C VAL A 72 0.23 15.89 -2.84
N ARG A 73 -0.47 17.03 -2.88
CA ARG A 73 -1.93 17.15 -2.66
C ARG A 73 -2.81 16.32 -3.61
N PHE A 74 -2.25 15.86 -4.72
CA PHE A 74 -2.93 15.07 -5.74
C PHE A 74 -2.29 13.69 -5.93
N ALA A 75 -1.54 13.20 -4.95
CA ALA A 75 -0.95 11.87 -5.01
C ALA A 75 -2.03 10.78 -5.07
N ALA A 76 -1.75 9.76 -5.87
CA ALA A 76 -2.61 8.61 -6.11
C ALA A 76 -2.18 7.41 -5.26
N ILE A 77 -3.12 6.48 -5.04
CA ILE A 77 -2.80 5.09 -4.69
C ILE A 77 -2.80 4.30 -5.99
N VAL A 78 -1.76 3.50 -6.22
CA VAL A 78 -1.62 2.64 -7.39
C VAL A 78 -1.76 1.18 -6.97
N ASN A 79 -2.68 0.50 -7.63
CA ASN A 79 -2.94 -0.92 -7.47
C ASN A 79 -2.39 -1.69 -8.68
N ASN A 80 -1.66 -2.77 -8.40
CA ASN A 80 -1.14 -3.69 -9.40
C ASN A 80 -0.43 -2.93 -10.55
N ARG A 81 0.53 -2.08 -10.17
CA ARG A 81 1.40 -1.23 -11.01
C ARG A 81 0.75 -0.13 -11.84
N HIS A 82 -0.52 -0.23 -12.23
CA HIS A 82 -1.09 0.64 -13.26
C HIS A 82 -2.49 1.19 -12.94
N ARG A 83 -3.25 0.58 -12.02
CA ARG A 83 -4.61 1.02 -11.71
C ARG A 83 -4.59 2.08 -10.63
N ALA A 84 -5.07 3.28 -10.92
CA ALA A 84 -4.95 4.41 -10.00
C ALA A 84 -6.28 4.80 -9.35
N ALA A 85 -6.31 4.86 -8.02
CA ALA A 85 -7.20 5.76 -7.30
C ALA A 85 -6.56 7.15 -7.33
N GLY A 86 -6.79 7.86 -8.44
CA GLY A 86 -5.91 8.98 -8.85
C GLY A 86 -6.34 10.40 -8.47
N ARG A 87 -7.50 10.58 -7.83
CA ARG A 87 -8.04 11.92 -7.55
C ARG A 87 -8.18 12.15 -6.04
N SER A 88 -8.49 13.40 -5.67
CA SER A 88 -8.74 13.84 -4.29
C SER A 88 -7.64 13.57 -3.26
N GLY A 89 -6.40 13.31 -3.70
CA GLY A 89 -5.25 13.18 -2.79
C GLY A 89 -5.30 11.96 -1.88
N VAL A 90 -5.94 10.86 -2.32
CA VAL A 90 -6.03 9.64 -1.49
C VAL A 90 -4.64 9.05 -1.17
N GLY A 91 -3.67 9.18 -2.08
CA GLY A 91 -2.28 8.79 -1.82
C GLY A 91 -1.59 9.71 -0.82
N THR A 92 -1.97 10.98 -0.76
CA THR A 92 -1.49 11.95 0.24
C THR A 92 -1.92 11.52 1.64
N VAL A 93 -3.19 11.12 1.79
CA VAL A 93 -3.74 10.67 3.06
C VAL A 93 -3.07 9.37 3.51
N MET A 94 -2.86 8.41 2.60
CA MET A 94 -2.13 7.16 2.88
C MET A 94 -0.70 7.45 3.35
N GLY A 95 0.05 8.28 2.62
CA GLY A 95 1.41 8.67 3.01
C GLY A 95 1.48 9.44 4.33
N SER A 96 0.48 10.26 4.65
CA SER A 96 0.42 10.98 5.94
C SER A 96 0.37 10.04 7.16
N LYS A 97 -0.08 8.80 6.95
CA LYS A 97 -0.19 7.75 7.97
C LYS A 97 1.06 6.87 8.07
N ASN A 98 2.12 7.16 7.29
CA ASN A 98 3.29 6.29 7.13
C ASN A 98 2.91 4.87 6.65
N LEU A 99 1.94 4.79 5.73
CA LEU A 99 1.45 3.55 5.12
C LEU A 99 1.71 3.56 3.61
#